data_AF-A0A7Y3G9Y1-F1
#
_entry.id   AF-A0A7Y3G9Y1-F1
#
_cell.length_a   1.000
_cell.length_b   1.000
_cell.length_c   1.000
_cell.angle_alpha   90.00
_cell.angle_beta   90.00
_cell.angle_gamma   90.00
#
_symmetry.space_group_name_H-M   'P 1'
#
loop_
_entity.id
_entity.type
_entity.pdbx_description
1 polymer ?
#
loop_
_entity_poly.entity_id
_entity_poly.type
_entity_poly.pdbx_seq_one_letter_code
_entity_poly.pdbx_strand_id
1 'polypeptide(L)'
;MSTRRVRGLEGWPIVGWAAVGVLAAAGIVFASHGTGSEGWRQLIRATARVSGSLFLAAFLAAPLRRLWPNEATAWLLRNRRAIGVSVGVAHLAHGAAIAVFVRMTGHESPLGTLVAAGLAYLFLGLMVATSFDASAAALGRRRWRFLHRTGLYYLWFVFGFTFGGTAATGDAISAGFALAFVLALPLRLYGLRGRAAPASAARSAQSRRSSA
;
A
#
# COMPACT_ATOMS: atom_id res chain seq x y z
N MET A 1 -24.71 -2.91 18.94
CA MET A 1 -24.04 -4.22 18.79
C MET A 1 -22.54 -4.02 18.94
N SER A 2 -21.96 -4.53 20.04
CA SER A 2 -20.51 -4.53 20.28
C SER A 2 -19.86 -5.55 19.34
N THR A 3 -19.15 -5.10 18.31
CA THR A 3 -18.33 -5.99 17.48
C THR A 3 -17.22 -6.57 18.36
N ARG A 4 -17.31 -7.86 18.66
CA ARG A 4 -16.32 -8.61 19.43
C ARG A 4 -14.98 -8.49 18.69
N ARG A 5 -14.07 -7.65 19.21
CA ARG A 5 -12.72 -7.46 18.65
C ARG A 5 -12.00 -8.80 18.65
N VAL A 6 -11.80 -9.38 17.47
CA VAL A 6 -10.99 -10.60 17.30
C VAL A 6 -9.54 -10.19 17.52
N ARG A 7 -9.01 -10.46 18.72
CA ARG A 7 -7.68 -10.00 19.18
C ARG A 7 -6.52 -10.38 18.22
N GLY A 8 -6.70 -11.38 17.35
CA GLY A 8 -5.69 -11.83 16.39
C GLY A 8 -5.75 -11.19 15.00
N LEU A 9 -6.74 -10.35 14.70
CA LEU A 9 -6.93 -9.70 13.39
C LEU A 9 -6.86 -8.17 13.46
N GLU A 10 -6.33 -7.62 14.55
CA GLU A 10 -6.12 -6.18 14.72
C GLU A 10 -4.68 -5.90 15.16
N GLY A 11 -4.11 -4.81 14.66
CA GLY A 11 -2.76 -4.35 15.00
C GLY A 11 -1.65 -5.19 14.37
N TRP A 12 -0.57 -5.37 15.12
CA TRP A 12 0.66 -6.03 14.66
C TRP A 12 0.52 -7.51 14.25
N PRO A 13 -0.39 -8.34 14.82
CA PRO A 13 -0.65 -9.69 14.30
C PRO A 13 -0.93 -9.77 12.79
N ILE A 14 -1.47 -8.71 12.18
CA ILE A 14 -1.70 -8.63 10.72
C ILE A 14 -0.38 -8.80 9.95
N VAL A 15 0.73 -8.27 10.47
CA VAL A 15 2.05 -8.40 9.83
C VAL A 15 2.51 -9.86 9.85
N GLY A 16 2.27 -10.57 10.96
CA GLY A 16 2.55 -12.00 11.07
C GLY A 16 1.73 -12.82 10.07
N TRP A 17 0.41 -12.55 9.98
CA TRP A 17 -0.44 -13.20 8.99
C TRP A 17 -0.04 -12.88 7.54
N ALA A 18 0.40 -11.66 7.27
CA ALA A 18 0.93 -11.30 5.96
C ALA A 18 2.22 -12.09 5.63
N ALA A 19 3.13 -12.26 6.60
CA ALA A 19 4.33 -13.06 6.41
C ALA A 19 3.98 -14.54 6.12
N VAL A 20 3.09 -15.12 6.93
CA VAL A 20 2.60 -16.50 6.71
C VAL A 20 1.93 -16.63 5.34
N GLY A 21 1.08 -15.68 4.96
CA GLY A 21 0.41 -15.67 3.67
C GLY A 21 1.40 -15.59 2.48
N VAL A 22 2.46 -14.79 2.61
CA VAL A 22 3.52 -14.69 1.59
C VAL A 22 4.29 -16.00 1.47
N LEU A 23 4.64 -16.64 2.59
CA LEU A 23 5.32 -17.93 2.60
C LEU A 23 4.43 -19.04 2.02
N ALA A 24 3.15 -19.05 2.36
CA ALA A 24 2.17 -19.99 1.81
C ALA A 24 2.02 -19.80 0.29
N ALA A 25 1.93 -18.55 -0.18
CA ALA A 25 1.89 -18.25 -1.61
C ALA A 25 3.15 -18.73 -2.34
N ALA A 26 4.33 -18.56 -1.72
CA ALA A 26 5.59 -19.08 -2.26
C ALA A 26 5.60 -20.61 -2.36
N GLY A 27 5.15 -21.30 -1.31
CA GLY A 27 5.02 -22.76 -1.30
C GLY A 27 4.08 -23.26 -2.40
N ILE A 28 2.91 -22.62 -2.55
CA ILE A 28 1.94 -22.96 -3.61
C ILE A 28 2.54 -22.74 -5.00
N VAL A 29 3.22 -21.62 -5.23
CA VAL A 29 3.86 -21.32 -6.52
C VAL A 29 4.92 -22.36 -6.86
N PHE A 30 5.82 -22.67 -5.93
CA PHE A 30 6.89 -23.65 -6.20
C PHE A 30 6.37 -25.08 -6.32
N ALA A 31 5.32 -25.44 -5.58
CA ALA A 31 4.66 -26.74 -5.76
C ALA A 31 3.99 -26.88 -7.13
N SER A 32 3.52 -25.77 -7.73
CA SER A 32 2.80 -25.78 -9.01
C SER A 32 3.69 -25.55 -10.24
N HIS A 33 4.78 -24.80 -10.10
CA HIS A 33 5.63 -24.36 -11.21
C HIS A 33 7.11 -24.78 -11.05
N GLY A 34 7.45 -25.52 -9.99
CA GLY A 34 8.81 -25.92 -9.65
C GLY A 34 9.66 -24.75 -9.14
N THR A 35 10.94 -25.02 -8.87
CA THR A 35 11.91 -24.03 -8.33
C THR A 35 12.85 -23.46 -9.41
N GLY A 36 12.58 -23.73 -10.68
CA GLY A 36 13.28 -23.17 -11.83
C GLY A 36 12.90 -21.72 -12.12
N SER A 37 13.42 -21.16 -13.22
CA SER A 37 13.19 -19.76 -13.60
C SER A 37 11.70 -19.39 -13.73
N GLU A 38 10.86 -20.32 -14.18
CA GLU A 38 9.41 -20.11 -14.26
C GLU A 38 8.76 -19.96 -12.88
N GLY A 39 9.08 -20.85 -11.93
CA GLY A 39 8.58 -20.73 -10.56
C GLY A 39 8.93 -19.40 -9.90
N TRP A 40 10.18 -18.93 -10.08
CA TRP A 40 10.59 -17.61 -9.58
C TRP A 40 9.87 -16.46 -10.30
N ARG A 41 9.66 -16.55 -11.61
CA ARG A 41 8.87 -15.56 -12.37
C ARG A 41 7.44 -15.47 -11.83
N GLN A 42 6.82 -16.61 -11.54
CA GLN A 42 5.48 -16.66 -10.99
C GLN A 42 5.43 -16.13 -9.55
N LEU A 43 6.47 -16.39 -8.76
CA LEU A 43 6.59 -15.84 -7.41
C LEU A 43 6.72 -14.31 -7.43
N ILE A 44 7.49 -13.76 -8.38
CA ILE A 44 7.61 -12.31 -8.59
C ILE A 44 6.24 -11.70 -8.89
N ARG A 45 5.45 -12.31 -9.79
CA ARG A 45 4.09 -11.83 -10.10
C ARG A 45 3.16 -11.94 -8.89
N ALA A 46 3.18 -13.05 -8.18
CA ALA A 46 2.32 -13.28 -7.02
C ALA A 46 2.62 -12.28 -5.90
N THR A 47 3.89 -12.10 -5.54
CA THR A 47 4.32 -11.15 -4.51
C THR A 47 4.06 -9.70 -4.90
N ALA A 48 4.20 -9.34 -6.18
CA ALA A 48 3.83 -8.01 -6.68
C ALA A 48 2.33 -7.74 -6.48
N ARG A 49 1.46 -8.70 -6.85
CA ARG A 49 0.01 -8.62 -6.68
C ARG A 49 -0.39 -8.51 -5.21
N VAL A 50 0.17 -9.34 -4.33
CA VAL A 50 -0.08 -9.28 -2.87
C VAL A 50 0.31 -7.90 -2.32
N SER A 51 1.49 -7.41 -2.70
CA SER A 51 1.98 -6.11 -2.24
C SER A 51 1.12 -4.95 -2.75
N GLY A 52 0.73 -5.00 -4.03
CA GLY A 52 -0.16 -4.02 -4.64
C GLY A 52 -1.53 -3.97 -3.94
N SER A 53 -2.10 -5.12 -3.61
CA SER A 53 -3.36 -5.22 -2.85
C SER A 53 -3.26 -4.60 -1.46
N LEU A 54 -2.23 -4.98 -0.69
CA LEU A 54 -1.98 -4.41 0.64
C LEU A 54 -1.73 -2.90 0.56
N PHE A 55 -0.99 -2.46 -0.46
CA PHE A 55 -0.71 -1.05 -0.69
C PHE A 55 -2.00 -0.28 -1.00
N LEU A 56 -2.83 -0.77 -1.93
CA LEU A 56 -4.11 -0.14 -2.26
C LEU A 56 -5.01 -0.05 -1.02
N ALA A 57 -5.07 -1.09 -0.19
CA ALA A 57 -5.81 -1.07 1.06
C ALA A 57 -5.30 0.04 2.01
N ALA A 58 -3.98 0.14 2.23
CA ALA A 58 -3.38 1.18 3.07
C ALA A 58 -3.51 2.60 2.47
N PHE A 59 -3.45 2.70 1.13
CA PHE A 59 -3.58 3.93 0.37
C PHE A 59 -5.02 4.46 0.48
N LEU A 60 -6.02 3.58 0.32
CA LEU A 60 -7.44 3.93 0.30
C LEU A 60 -8.11 3.93 1.68
N ALA A 61 -7.44 3.48 2.74
CA ALA A 61 -8.00 3.41 4.09
C ALA A 61 -8.72 4.72 4.54
N ALA A 62 -8.09 5.88 4.35
CA ALA A 62 -8.66 7.16 4.75
C ALA A 62 -9.84 7.63 3.89
N PRO A 63 -9.75 7.69 2.54
CA PRO A 63 -10.90 8.08 1.71
C PRO A 63 -12.07 7.09 1.82
N LEU A 64 -11.81 5.78 1.90
CA LEU A 64 -12.89 4.78 2.06
C LEU A 64 -13.68 5.00 3.35
N ARG A 65 -13.00 5.25 4.48
CA ARG A 65 -13.68 5.53 5.74
C ARG A 65 -14.55 6.78 5.70
N ARG A 66 -14.19 7.76 4.85
CA ARG A 66 -14.96 9.00 4.72
C ARG A 66 -16.18 8.84 3.83
N LEU A 67 -16.03 8.13 2.72
CA LEU A 67 -17.10 7.94 1.73
C LEU A 67 -18.11 6.87 2.17
N TRP A 68 -17.63 5.82 2.82
CA TRP A 68 -18.45 4.69 3.27
C TRP A 68 -18.16 4.38 4.74
N PRO A 69 -18.69 5.18 5.69
CA PRO A 69 -18.44 4.96 7.10
C PRO A 69 -19.16 3.71 7.61
N ASN A 70 -18.44 2.58 7.69
CA ASN A 70 -18.91 1.33 8.27
C ASN A 70 -17.79 0.64 9.08
N GLU A 71 -18.08 -0.51 9.70
CA GLU A 71 -17.13 -1.24 10.53
C GLU A 71 -15.88 -1.71 9.75
N ALA A 72 -16.04 -2.12 8.49
CA ALA A 72 -14.93 -2.58 7.66
C ALA A 72 -13.96 -1.43 7.32
N THR A 73 -14.46 -0.26 6.93
CA THR A 73 -13.61 0.91 6.65
C THR A 73 -13.02 1.50 7.93
N ALA A 74 -13.70 1.36 9.07
CA ALA A 74 -13.15 1.71 10.37
C ALA A 74 -11.99 0.78 10.74
N TRP A 75 -12.17 -0.53 10.60
CA TRP A 75 -11.10 -1.52 10.82
C TRP A 75 -9.91 -1.26 9.92
N LEU A 76 -10.14 -1.00 8.63
CA LEU A 76 -9.08 -0.70 7.67
C LEU A 76 -8.28 0.54 8.08
N LEU A 77 -8.95 1.62 8.50
CA LEU A 77 -8.28 2.83 8.94
C LEU A 77 -7.50 2.65 10.24
N ARG A 78 -8.05 1.91 11.23
CA ARG A 78 -7.35 1.58 12.49
C ARG A 78 -6.10 0.75 12.24
N ASN A 79 -6.15 -0.18 11.29
CA ASN A 79 -5.07 -1.12 10.98
C ASN A 79 -4.13 -0.65 9.87
N ARG A 80 -4.35 0.55 9.30
CA ARG A 80 -3.59 1.10 8.17
C ARG A 80 -2.08 1.00 8.34
N ARG A 81 -1.57 1.22 9.56
CA ARG A 81 -0.15 1.14 9.89
C ARG A 81 0.40 -0.28 9.75
N ALA A 82 -0.27 -1.27 10.35
CA ALA A 82 0.12 -2.67 10.25
C ALA A 82 0.01 -3.20 8.81
N ILE A 83 -1.04 -2.79 8.08
CA ILE A 83 -1.20 -3.12 6.66
C ILE A 83 -0.07 -2.50 5.84
N GLY A 84 0.31 -1.24 6.09
CA GLY A 84 1.45 -0.59 5.45
C GLY A 84 2.78 -1.31 5.70
N VAL A 85 3.02 -1.80 6.92
CA VAL A 85 4.20 -2.63 7.22
C VAL A 85 4.13 -3.98 6.52
N SER A 86 2.93 -4.55 6.39
CA SER A 86 2.71 -5.80 5.64
C SER A 86 3.06 -5.67 4.15
N VAL A 87 2.88 -4.48 3.55
CA VAL A 87 3.43 -4.19 2.20
C VAL A 87 4.93 -4.39 2.19
N GLY A 88 5.64 -3.88 3.21
CA GLY A 88 7.09 -4.05 3.37
C GLY A 88 7.51 -5.51 3.42
N VAL A 89 6.80 -6.35 4.16
CA VAL A 89 7.05 -7.80 4.23
C VAL A 89 6.88 -8.46 2.86
N ALA A 90 5.75 -8.21 2.18
CA ALA A 90 5.49 -8.78 0.87
C ALA A 90 6.49 -8.28 -0.20
N HIS A 91 6.88 -7.00 -0.14
CA HIS A 91 7.88 -6.43 -1.05
C HIS A 91 9.30 -6.90 -0.78
N LEU A 92 9.65 -7.20 0.46
CA LEU A 92 10.95 -7.82 0.74
C LEU A 92 11.05 -9.19 0.08
N ALA A 93 10.00 -10.00 0.17
CA ALA A 93 9.92 -11.29 -0.54
C ALA A 93 9.95 -11.11 -2.07
N HIS A 94 9.26 -10.08 -2.59
CA HIS A 94 9.31 -9.72 -4.00
C HIS A 94 10.74 -9.37 -4.47
N GLY A 95 11.45 -8.52 -3.72
CA GLY A 95 12.82 -8.14 -4.03
C GLY A 95 13.80 -9.31 -3.94
N ALA A 96 13.64 -10.19 -2.96
CA ALA A 96 14.40 -11.43 -2.86
C ALA A 96 14.16 -12.34 -4.08
N ALA A 97 12.89 -12.48 -4.51
CA ALA A 97 12.55 -13.27 -5.69
C ALA A 97 13.16 -12.69 -6.98
N ILE A 98 13.15 -11.35 -7.15
CA ILE A 98 13.83 -10.68 -8.26
C ILE A 98 15.34 -10.95 -8.22
N ALA A 99 15.97 -10.81 -7.05
CA ALA A 99 17.41 -11.01 -6.91
C ALA A 99 17.83 -12.44 -7.29
N VAL A 100 17.06 -13.45 -6.86
CA VAL A 100 17.30 -14.84 -7.24
C VAL A 100 17.07 -15.04 -8.75
N PHE A 101 15.96 -14.53 -9.28
CA PHE A 101 15.64 -14.66 -10.70
C PHE A 101 16.72 -14.04 -11.61
N VAL A 102 17.19 -12.83 -11.29
CA VAL A 102 18.27 -12.15 -12.03
C VAL A 102 19.56 -12.96 -11.96
N ARG A 103 19.95 -13.47 -10.78
CA ARG A 103 21.13 -14.34 -10.64
C ARG A 103 21.03 -15.63 -11.45
N MET A 104 19.83 -16.21 -11.54
CA MET A 104 19.61 -17.45 -12.30
C MET A 104 19.59 -17.26 -13.81
N THR A 105 19.10 -16.12 -14.30
CA THR A 105 18.80 -15.90 -15.72
C THR A 105 19.75 -14.94 -16.41
N GLY A 106 20.56 -14.19 -15.66
CA GLY A 106 21.35 -13.08 -16.20
C GLY A 106 20.49 -11.92 -16.71
N HIS A 107 19.23 -11.82 -16.28
CA HIS A 107 18.31 -10.79 -16.79
C HIS A 107 18.78 -9.38 -16.41
N GLU A 108 19.01 -8.54 -17.42
CA GLU A 108 19.37 -7.14 -17.24
C GLU A 108 18.15 -6.24 -17.35
N SER A 109 18.03 -5.28 -16.43
CA SER A 109 16.98 -4.27 -16.45
C SER A 109 17.54 -2.92 -16.88
N PRO A 110 16.79 -2.12 -17.65
CA PRO A 110 17.20 -0.76 -18.00
C PRO A 110 17.50 0.06 -16.74
N LEU A 111 18.53 0.92 -16.79
CA LEU A 111 18.96 1.74 -15.66
C LEU A 111 17.79 2.54 -15.04
N GLY A 112 16.90 3.09 -15.86
CA GLY A 112 15.72 3.81 -15.39
C GLY A 112 14.80 2.95 -14.51
N THR A 113 14.63 1.66 -14.85
CA THR A 113 13.85 0.71 -14.05
C THR A 113 14.54 0.43 -12.73
N LEU A 114 15.87 0.23 -12.74
CA LEU A 114 16.66 0.00 -11.53
C LEU A 114 16.60 1.20 -10.58
N VAL A 115 16.74 2.41 -11.09
CA VAL A 115 16.64 3.65 -10.29
C VAL A 115 15.25 3.81 -9.70
N ALA A 116 14.20 3.63 -10.51
CA ALA A 116 12.82 3.76 -10.04
C ALA A 116 12.47 2.70 -8.97
N ALA A 117 12.83 1.43 -9.21
CA ALA A 117 12.62 0.35 -8.26
C ALA A 117 13.46 0.56 -6.98
N GLY A 118 14.73 0.91 -7.12
CA GLY A 118 15.64 1.15 -5.98
C GLY A 118 15.14 2.28 -5.07
N LEU A 119 14.69 3.40 -5.65
CA LEU A 119 14.05 4.47 -4.90
C LEU A 119 12.74 4.02 -4.24
N ALA A 120 11.95 3.15 -4.88
CA ALA A 120 10.74 2.59 -4.28
C ALA A 120 11.07 1.76 -3.04
N TYR A 121 12.08 0.88 -3.10
CA TYR A 121 12.57 0.13 -1.95
C TYR A 121 13.11 1.04 -0.86
N LEU A 122 13.82 2.11 -1.21
CA LEU A 122 14.31 3.10 -0.24
C LEU A 122 13.15 3.78 0.49
N PHE A 123 12.18 4.33 -0.24
CA PHE A 123 11.00 4.97 0.36
C PHE A 123 10.21 4.00 1.23
N LEU A 124 9.95 2.79 0.73
CA LEU A 124 9.22 1.77 1.48
C LEU A 124 9.98 1.36 2.75
N GLY A 125 11.28 1.11 2.65
CA GLY A 125 12.15 0.78 3.78
C GLY A 125 12.14 1.87 4.85
N LEU A 126 12.31 3.14 4.46
CA LEU A 126 12.25 4.27 5.39
C LEU A 126 10.85 4.42 6.02
N MET A 127 9.78 4.22 5.25
CA MET A 127 8.41 4.27 5.77
C MET A 127 8.14 3.15 6.77
N VAL A 128 8.62 1.93 6.52
CA VAL A 128 8.50 0.79 7.44
C VAL A 128 9.34 1.04 8.70
N ALA A 129 10.59 1.47 8.55
CA ALA A 129 11.48 1.76 9.67
C ALA A 129 10.93 2.87 10.58
N THR A 130 10.19 3.83 10.01
CA THR A 130 9.54 4.94 10.74
C THR A 130 8.08 4.67 11.08
N SER A 131 7.66 3.40 10.99
CA SER A 131 6.34 2.93 11.41
C SER A 131 6.36 2.40 12.84
N PHE A 132 7.35 2.70 13.68
CA PHE A 132 7.36 2.40 15.12
C PHE A 132 7.35 3.70 15.95
N ASP A 133 6.74 3.70 17.13
CA ASP A 133 6.48 4.97 17.86
C ASP A 133 7.78 5.70 18.21
N ALA A 134 8.79 4.98 18.69
CA ALA A 134 10.12 5.54 18.96
C ALA A 134 10.76 6.14 17.70
N SER A 135 10.76 5.39 16.59
CA SER A 135 11.33 5.85 15.31
C SER A 135 10.59 7.06 14.71
N ALA A 136 9.26 7.10 14.86
CA ALA A 136 8.44 8.18 14.37
C ALA A 136 8.63 9.45 15.21
N ALA A 137 8.80 9.28 16.53
CA ALA A 137 9.13 10.37 17.43
C ALA A 137 10.52 10.95 17.13
N ALA A 138 11.54 10.11 16.93
CA ALA A 138 12.91 10.54 16.61
C ALA A 138 12.99 11.34 15.30
N LEU A 139 12.22 10.94 14.27
CA LEU A 139 12.19 11.68 13.00
C LEU A 139 11.46 13.04 13.12
N GLY A 140 10.52 13.15 14.06
CA GLY A 140 9.69 14.32 14.27
C GLY A 140 8.49 14.41 13.31
N ARG A 141 7.36 14.93 13.84
CA ARG A 141 6.05 14.89 13.17
C ARG A 141 6.01 15.57 11.79
N ARG A 142 6.83 16.60 11.53
CA ARG A 142 6.85 17.29 10.23
C ARG A 142 7.54 16.44 9.16
N ARG A 143 8.76 15.97 9.44
CA ARG A 143 9.55 15.12 8.54
C ARG A 143 8.87 13.78 8.32
N TRP A 144 8.32 13.17 9.37
CA TRP A 144 7.55 11.93 9.27
C TRP A 144 6.35 12.07 8.32
N ARG A 145 5.55 13.15 8.46
CA ARG A 145 4.42 13.42 7.55
C ARG A 145 4.86 13.66 6.11
N PHE A 146 5.99 14.33 5.91
CA PHE A 146 6.54 14.55 4.57
C PHE A 146 7.00 13.23 3.94
N LEU A 147 7.84 12.46 4.63
CA LEU A 147 8.31 11.15 4.18
C LEU A 147 7.15 10.22 3.82
N HIS A 148 6.19 10.04 4.73
CA HIS A 148 5.06 9.15 4.50
C HIS A 148 4.09 9.65 3.44
N ARG A 149 4.04 10.95 3.15
CA ARG A 149 3.24 11.48 2.04
C ARG A 149 3.96 11.27 0.72
N THR A 150 5.19 11.72 0.61
CA THR A 150 5.99 11.64 -0.61
C THR A 150 6.20 10.18 -1.01
N GLY A 151 6.65 9.33 -0.08
CA GLY A 151 6.83 7.90 -0.34
C GLY A 151 5.53 7.22 -0.74
N LEU A 152 4.39 7.57 -0.13
CA LEU A 152 3.10 6.98 -0.49
C LEU A 152 2.66 7.34 -1.92
N TYR A 153 2.87 8.57 -2.39
CA TYR A 153 2.57 8.94 -3.77
C TYR A 153 3.60 8.38 -4.77
N TYR A 154 4.87 8.31 -4.36
CA TYR A 154 5.92 7.69 -5.17
C TYR A 154 5.62 6.20 -5.41
N LEU A 155 5.30 5.47 -4.34
CA LEU A 155 4.92 4.05 -4.43
C LEU A 155 3.65 3.86 -5.25
N TRP A 156 2.64 4.72 -5.08
CA TRP A 156 1.43 4.66 -5.91
C TRP A 156 1.77 4.78 -7.41
N PHE A 157 2.64 5.72 -7.76
CA PHE A 157 3.08 5.91 -9.14
C PHE A 157 3.84 4.69 -9.67
N VAL A 158 4.85 4.20 -8.93
CA VAL A 158 5.66 3.05 -9.35
C VAL A 158 4.82 1.80 -9.52
N PHE A 159 3.98 1.45 -8.53
CA PHE A 159 3.07 0.31 -8.67
C PHE A 159 2.13 0.46 -9.85
N GLY A 160 1.49 1.62 -10.01
CA GLY A 160 0.57 1.88 -11.12
C GLY A 160 1.26 1.74 -12.47
N PHE A 161 2.48 2.28 -12.60
CA PHE A 161 3.29 2.18 -13.81
C PHE A 161 3.69 0.73 -14.10
N THR A 162 4.16 -0.01 -13.09
CA THR A 162 4.57 -1.42 -13.26
C THR A 162 3.38 -2.32 -13.65
N PHE A 163 2.22 -2.17 -13.00
CA PHE A 163 1.02 -2.92 -13.39
C PHE A 163 0.51 -2.49 -14.76
N GLY A 164 0.57 -1.21 -15.11
CA GLY A 164 0.20 -0.71 -16.44
C GLY A 164 1.10 -1.28 -17.55
N GLY A 165 2.42 -1.29 -17.34
CA GLY A 165 3.37 -1.90 -18.27
C GLY A 165 3.15 -3.40 -18.44
N THR A 166 2.84 -4.11 -17.35
CA THR A 166 2.52 -5.55 -17.41
C THR A 166 1.16 -5.80 -18.05
N ALA A 167 0.19 -4.91 -17.86
CA ALA A 167 -1.11 -4.99 -18.53
C ALA A 167 -0.98 -4.85 -20.05
N ALA A 168 -0.06 -4.00 -20.53
CA ALA A 168 0.22 -3.82 -21.95
C ALA A 168 0.79 -5.09 -22.63
N THR A 169 1.26 -6.07 -21.86
CA THR A 169 1.67 -7.39 -22.39
C THR A 169 0.53 -8.41 -22.43
N GLY A 170 -0.72 -8.00 -22.12
CA GLY A 170 -1.90 -8.86 -22.14
C GLY A 170 -2.26 -9.55 -20.81
N ASP A 171 -1.57 -9.25 -19.70
CA ASP A 171 -1.92 -9.83 -18.39
C ASP A 171 -3.19 -9.17 -17.82
N ALA A 172 -4.34 -9.85 -17.97
CA ALA A 172 -5.64 -9.35 -17.54
C ALA A 172 -5.71 -9.00 -16.04
N ILE A 173 -5.01 -9.76 -15.19
CA ILE A 173 -4.95 -9.48 -13.74
C ILE A 173 -4.24 -8.14 -13.51
N SER A 174 -3.08 -7.91 -14.14
CA SER A 174 -2.37 -6.64 -14.05
C SER A 174 -3.16 -5.48 -14.65
N ALA A 175 -3.99 -5.71 -15.68
CA ALA A 175 -4.91 -4.70 -16.20
C ALA A 175 -5.93 -4.27 -15.14
N GLY A 176 -6.50 -5.24 -14.39
CA GLY A 176 -7.37 -4.95 -13.25
C GLY A 176 -6.67 -4.13 -12.16
N PHE A 177 -5.42 -4.48 -11.82
CA PHE A 177 -4.63 -3.68 -10.88
C PHE A 177 -4.33 -2.28 -11.41
N ALA A 178 -3.90 -2.14 -12.67
CA ALA A 178 -3.62 -0.86 -13.29
C ALA A 178 -4.84 0.07 -13.22
N LEU A 179 -6.03 -0.45 -13.58
CA LEU A 179 -7.29 0.27 -13.43
C LEU A 179 -7.56 0.66 -11.97
N ALA A 180 -7.38 -0.26 -11.02
CA ALA A 180 -7.56 0.03 -9.60
C ALA A 180 -6.62 1.15 -9.11
N PHE A 181 -5.36 1.17 -9.54
CA PHE A 181 -4.40 2.24 -9.21
C PHE A 181 -4.79 3.58 -9.83
N VAL A 182 -5.27 3.60 -11.08
CA VAL A 182 -5.78 4.81 -11.74
C VAL A 182 -6.98 5.36 -10.97
N LEU A 183 -7.95 4.52 -10.61
CA LEU A 183 -9.15 4.93 -9.87
C LEU A 183 -8.88 5.29 -8.41
N ALA A 184 -7.82 4.75 -7.80
CA ALA A 184 -7.48 5.03 -6.41
C ALA A 184 -7.10 6.50 -6.17
N LEU A 185 -6.45 7.16 -7.14
CA LEU A 185 -6.04 8.55 -7.01
C LEU A 185 -7.23 9.52 -6.92
N PRO A 186 -8.18 9.57 -7.88
CA PRO A 186 -9.33 10.48 -7.80
C PRO A 186 -10.19 10.17 -6.57
N LEU A 187 -10.37 8.90 -6.21
CA LEU A 187 -11.09 8.51 -4.99
C LEU A 187 -10.42 9.10 -3.74
N ARG A 188 -9.09 9.03 -3.68
CA ARG A 188 -8.31 9.63 -2.59
C ARG A 188 -8.44 11.15 -2.57
N LEU A 189 -8.34 11.82 -3.71
CA LEU A 189 -8.47 13.28 -3.78
C LEU A 189 -9.88 13.74 -3.40
N TYR A 190 -10.93 13.08 -3.90
CA TYR A 190 -12.32 13.38 -3.59
C TYR A 190 -12.65 13.16 -2.11
N GLY A 191 -12.31 11.99 -1.55
CA GLY A 191 -12.50 11.71 -0.13
C GLY A 191 -11.69 12.65 0.79
N LEU A 192 -10.57 13.21 0.30
CA LEU A 192 -9.78 14.18 1.07
C LEU A 192 -10.31 15.62 1.00
N ARG A 193 -10.97 16.02 -0.08
CA ARG A 193 -11.54 17.36 -0.32
C ARG A 193 -12.76 17.69 0.53
N GLY A 194 -13.50 16.70 1.05
CA GLY A 194 -14.64 16.91 1.97
C GLY A 194 -14.32 17.59 3.31
N ARG A 195 -13.10 18.10 3.52
CA ARG A 195 -12.74 19.01 4.62
C ARG A 195 -13.00 20.49 4.31
N ALA A 196 -13.22 20.86 3.05
CA ALA A 196 -13.34 22.26 2.63
C ALA A 196 -14.79 22.60 2.25
N ALA A 197 -15.70 22.57 3.23
CA ALA A 197 -16.99 23.26 3.19
C ALA A 197 -17.37 23.64 4.64
N PRO A 198 -17.84 24.88 4.89
CA PRO A 198 -16.98 25.82 5.61
C PRO A 198 -17.55 26.28 6.97
N ALA A 199 -16.64 26.46 7.94
CA ALA A 199 -16.89 27.12 9.23
C ALA A 199 -17.30 28.61 9.11
N SER A 200 -17.53 29.12 7.90
CA SER A 200 -18.06 30.46 7.63
C SER A 200 -19.59 30.53 7.69
N ALA A 201 -20.32 29.42 7.50
CA ALA A 201 -21.78 29.40 7.61
C ALA A 201 -22.29 29.48 9.07
N ALA A 202 -21.48 29.02 10.04
CA ALA A 202 -21.83 29.10 11.46
C ALA A 202 -21.66 30.51 12.04
N ARG A 203 -20.71 31.30 11.52
CA ARG A 203 -20.46 32.68 12.00
C ARG A 203 -21.49 33.69 11.51
N SER A 204 -22.02 33.52 10.29
CA SER A 204 -23.06 34.41 9.74
C SER A 204 -24.43 34.18 10.38
N ALA A 205 -24.73 32.96 10.84
CA ALA A 205 -25.94 32.65 11.59
C ALA A 205 -25.90 33.21 13.04
N GLN A 206 -24.71 33.29 13.63
CA GLN A 206 -24.52 33.79 14.99
C GLN A 206 -24.49 35.33 15.05
N SER A 207 -23.94 36.00 14.04
CA SER A 207 -23.96 37.49 13.98
C SER A 207 -25.33 38.08 13.62
N ARG A 208 -26.22 37.31 12.98
CA ARG A 208 -27.61 37.72 12.72
C ARG A 208 -28.56 37.53 13.90
N ARG A 209 -28.16 36.70 14.88
CA ARG A 209 -28.95 36.46 16.11
C ARG A 209 -28.57 37.40 17.26
N SER A 210 -27.43 38.08 17.19
CA SER A 210 -27.02 39.08 18.19
C SER A 210 -27.42 40.51 17.84
N SER A 211 -28.03 40.72 16.67
CA SER A 211 -28.45 42.02 16.14
C SER A 211 -29.98 42.14 15.98
N ALA A 212 -30.72 41.14 16.48
CA ALA A 212 -32.16 41.15 16.68
C ALA A 212 -32.43 41.03 18.18
#